data_AF-A0A3C1FGK7-F1
#
_entry.id   AF-A0A3C1FGK7-F1
#
_cell.length_a   1.000
_cell.length_b   1.000
_cell.length_c   1.000
_cell.angle_alpha   90.00
_cell.angle_beta   90.00
_cell.angle_gamma   90.00
#
_symmetry.space_group_name_H-M   'P 1'
#
loop_
_entity.id
_entity.type
_entity.pdbx_description
1 polymer ?
#
loop_
_entity_poly.entity_id
_entity_poly.type
_entity_poly.pdbx_seq_one_letter_code
_entity_poly.pdbx_strand_id
1 'polypeptide(L)'
;MGLFSRRGERKAARAIEPFTGMDQLTDLQAPPFGLGFRREATDLTTGSTPAGRRYRKFRYAYSGGLSRFSGSVLVVDLPFSLPDVFWTNASRNRAGIELGGRIGCLQHQSLRVCSADEKVAKQVFEAVADPTMDLAMETHGPVDLSVDRDHLVAIDVPPSDQLPEFLAGLDRIVDALSPAVPRRLNLPPR
;
A
#
# COMPACT_ATOMS: atom_id res chain seq x y z
N MET A 1 6.83 19.38 -44.13
CA MET A 1 6.31 19.29 -42.75
C MET A 1 6.25 17.83 -42.36
N GLY A 2 6.91 17.45 -41.26
CA GLY A 2 6.90 16.07 -40.77
C GLY A 2 7.85 15.90 -39.59
N LEU A 3 7.47 16.44 -38.43
CA LEU A 3 8.20 16.24 -37.17
C LEU A 3 7.63 14.99 -36.50
N PHE A 4 8.34 13.87 -36.61
CA PHE A 4 8.07 12.67 -35.83
C PHE A 4 8.51 12.93 -34.38
N SER A 5 7.54 13.07 -33.48
CA SER A 5 7.77 13.12 -32.03
C SER A 5 8.14 11.72 -31.54
N ARG A 6 9.41 11.52 -31.17
CA ARG A 6 9.84 10.35 -30.42
C ARG A 6 9.35 10.50 -28.98
N ARG A 7 8.28 9.78 -28.64
CA ARG A 7 7.80 9.60 -27.28
C ARG A 7 8.83 8.75 -26.55
N GLY A 8 9.72 9.39 -25.78
CA GLY A 8 10.71 8.70 -24.96
C GLY A 8 10.01 7.92 -23.86
N GLU A 9 10.16 6.60 -23.87
CA GLU A 9 9.86 5.73 -22.73
C GLU A 9 10.71 6.17 -21.56
N ARG A 10 10.08 6.76 -20.54
CA ARG A 10 10.74 7.06 -19.27
C ARG A 10 11.03 5.73 -18.56
N LYS A 11 12.24 5.23 -18.76
CA LYS A 11 12.82 4.14 -17.97
C LYS A 11 12.70 4.52 -16.49
N ALA A 12 12.05 3.68 -15.70
CA ALA A 12 11.84 3.91 -14.27
C ALA A 12 13.20 4.17 -13.59
N ALA A 13 13.44 5.42 -13.18
CA ALA A 13 14.64 5.79 -12.47
C ALA A 13 14.50 5.31 -11.02
N ARG A 14 15.31 4.33 -10.62
CA ARG A 14 15.43 3.88 -9.22
C ARG A 14 16.64 4.61 -8.61
N ALA A 15 16.43 5.32 -7.51
CA ALA A 15 17.51 5.83 -6.69
C ALA A 15 17.64 4.93 -5.45
N ILE A 16 18.84 4.41 -5.21
CA ILE A 16 19.16 3.63 -4.02
C ILE A 16 19.94 4.58 -3.10
N GLU A 17 19.31 5.04 -2.04
CA GLU A 17 19.97 5.81 -0.99
C GLU A 17 20.14 4.90 0.24
N PRO A 18 21.38 4.56 0.66
CA PRO A 18 21.58 3.79 1.87
C PRO A 18 21.08 4.62 3.07
N PHE A 19 19.97 4.20 3.66
CA PHE A 19 19.30 4.90 4.75
C PHE A 19 19.15 4.00 5.96
N THR A 20 19.36 4.61 7.13
CA THR A 20 19.02 4.05 8.43
C THR A 20 18.31 5.13 9.22
N GLY A 21 17.09 4.88 9.71
CA GLY A 21 16.36 5.86 10.51
C GLY A 21 14.84 5.71 10.43
N MET A 22 14.14 6.35 11.37
CA MET A 22 12.67 6.31 11.46
C MET A 22 12.00 7.59 10.93
N ASP A 23 12.77 8.64 10.69
CA ASP A 23 12.25 9.98 10.37
C ASP A 23 11.40 10.00 9.09
N GLN A 24 11.78 9.18 8.11
CA GLN A 24 11.07 9.00 6.84
C GLN A 24 9.76 8.21 6.97
N LEU A 25 9.44 7.68 8.15
CA LEU A 25 8.22 6.90 8.43
C LEU A 25 7.28 7.63 9.39
N THR A 26 7.56 8.88 9.74
CA THR A 26 6.74 9.68 10.67
C THR A 26 5.35 9.98 10.12
N ASP A 27 5.21 9.94 8.80
CA ASP A 27 3.97 10.03 8.06
C ASP A 27 3.20 8.71 7.98
N LEU A 28 3.67 7.62 8.59
CA LEU A 28 2.97 6.34 8.62
C LEU A 28 2.57 5.95 10.06
N GLN A 29 1.29 5.69 10.25
CA GLN A 29 0.62 5.42 11.52
C GLN A 29 -0.15 4.10 11.52
N ALA A 30 -0.64 3.66 10.35
CA ALA A 30 -1.39 2.42 10.22
C ALA A 30 -0.50 1.20 10.53
N PRO A 31 -1.00 0.12 11.18
CA PRO A 31 -0.21 -1.09 11.39
C PRO A 31 0.45 -1.58 10.10
N PRO A 32 1.72 -2.03 10.10
CA PRO A 32 2.51 -2.44 11.27
C PRO A 32 3.21 -1.28 12.01
N PHE A 33 3.06 -0.04 11.53
CA PHE A 33 3.69 1.12 12.17
C PHE A 33 3.07 1.38 13.54
N GLY A 34 3.83 2.03 14.42
CA GLY A 34 3.40 2.29 15.79
C GLY A 34 3.36 1.08 16.72
N LEU A 35 3.52 -0.15 16.21
CA LEU A 35 3.60 -1.37 17.02
C LEU A 35 5.02 -1.68 17.48
N GLY A 36 5.13 -2.33 18.64
CA GLY A 36 6.41 -2.73 19.24
C GLY A 36 7.16 -1.59 19.92
N PHE A 37 8.05 -1.93 20.85
CA PHE A 37 8.89 -0.95 21.56
C PHE A 37 10.17 -0.63 20.79
N ARG A 38 10.68 -1.59 20.03
CA ARG A 38 11.84 -1.42 19.16
C ARG A 38 11.38 -1.49 17.71
N ARG A 39 11.75 -0.48 16.92
CA ARG A 39 11.37 -0.34 15.52
C ARG A 39 12.61 0.00 14.71
N GLU A 40 12.74 -0.60 13.55
CA GLU A 40 13.88 -0.42 12.66
C GLU A 40 13.40 -0.39 11.21
N ALA A 41 14.03 0.48 10.42
CA ALA A 41 13.84 0.56 8.98
C ALA A 41 15.21 0.58 8.28
N THR A 42 15.36 -0.27 7.28
CA THR A 42 16.59 -0.41 6.49
C THR A 42 16.26 -0.49 5.01
N ASP A 43 17.29 -0.41 4.16
CA ASP A 43 17.19 -0.68 2.72
C ASP A 43 16.16 0.19 2.00
N LEU A 44 16.05 1.46 2.40
CA LEU A 44 15.16 2.42 1.75
C LEU A 44 15.58 2.62 0.29
N THR A 45 14.60 2.54 -0.59
CA THR A 45 14.73 2.83 -2.01
C THR A 45 13.52 3.63 -2.44
N THR A 46 13.73 4.57 -3.36
CA THR A 46 12.66 5.40 -3.90
C THR A 46 12.59 5.25 -5.41
N GLY A 47 11.41 5.49 -5.97
CA GLY A 47 11.21 5.41 -7.40
C GLY A 47 9.84 5.88 -7.84
N SER A 48 9.48 5.50 -9.06
CA SER A 48 8.16 5.76 -9.62
C SER A 48 7.55 4.48 -10.19
N THR A 49 6.24 4.31 -10.00
CA THR A 49 5.46 3.25 -10.63
C THR A 49 5.37 3.49 -12.15
N PRO A 50 4.95 2.49 -12.95
CA PRO A 50 4.68 2.68 -14.37
C PRO A 50 3.71 3.83 -14.69
N ALA A 51 2.71 4.07 -13.83
CA ALA A 51 1.80 5.21 -13.96
C ALA A 51 2.40 6.55 -13.46
N GLY A 52 3.66 6.55 -13.00
CA GLY A 52 4.38 7.76 -12.56
C GLY A 52 4.12 8.16 -11.12
N ARG A 53 3.51 7.30 -10.29
CA ARG A 53 3.28 7.56 -8.86
C ARG A 53 4.59 7.39 -8.11
N ARG A 54 4.91 8.28 -7.16
CA ARG A 54 6.09 8.10 -6.32
C ARG A 54 5.88 6.92 -5.38
N TYR A 55 6.94 6.15 -5.15
CA TYR A 55 6.94 5.13 -4.13
C TYR A 55 8.24 5.13 -3.33
N ARG A 56 8.16 4.57 -2.12
CA ARG A 56 9.31 4.17 -1.32
C ARG A 56 9.17 2.72 -0.88
N LYS A 57 10.24 1.93 -1.01
CA LYS A 57 10.35 0.54 -0.55
C LYS A 57 11.44 0.43 0.49
N PHE A 58 11.19 -0.27 1.59
CA PHE A 58 12.16 -0.48 2.67
C PHE A 58 11.87 -1.79 3.38
N ARG A 59 12.80 -2.25 4.20
CA ARG A 59 12.54 -3.32 5.17
C ARG A 59 12.14 -2.71 6.49
N TYR A 60 11.10 -3.25 7.11
CA TYR A 60 10.60 -2.79 8.39
C TYR A 60 10.51 -3.94 9.37
N ALA A 61 10.99 -3.71 10.59
CA ALA A 61 10.87 -4.64 11.68
C ALA A 61 10.43 -3.94 12.96
N TYR A 62 9.60 -4.63 13.75
CA TYR A 62 9.35 -4.25 15.12
C TYR A 62 9.39 -5.45 16.07
N SER A 63 9.79 -5.18 17.31
CA SER A 63 9.84 -6.18 18.38
C SER A 63 9.57 -5.57 19.75
N GLY A 64 9.49 -6.43 20.77
CA GLY A 64 9.35 -6.03 22.17
C GLY A 64 7.91 -5.85 22.65
N GLY A 65 6.89 -6.00 21.81
CA GLY A 65 5.47 -5.93 22.22
C GLY A 65 4.78 -7.30 22.29
N LEU A 66 3.44 -7.32 22.19
CA LEU A 66 2.62 -8.54 22.11
C LEU A 66 2.80 -9.32 20.81
N SER A 67 3.40 -8.70 19.79
CA SER A 67 3.68 -9.28 18.48
C SER A 67 5.07 -8.87 17.99
N ARG A 68 5.49 -9.48 16.89
CA ARG A 68 6.69 -9.13 16.13
C ARG A 68 6.34 -9.09 14.65
N PHE A 69 7.03 -8.24 13.90
CA PHE A 69 6.95 -8.15 12.45
C PHE A 69 8.35 -7.94 11.89
N SER A 70 8.60 -8.51 10.72
CA SER A 70 9.79 -8.26 9.92
C SER A 70 9.45 -8.58 8.47
N GLY A 71 9.38 -7.56 7.62
CA GLY A 71 8.94 -7.72 6.25
C GLY A 71 9.37 -6.58 5.34
N SER A 72 9.21 -6.78 4.04
CA SER A 72 9.37 -5.74 3.03
C SER A 72 8.11 -4.90 2.97
N VAL A 73 8.27 -3.58 2.94
CA VAL A 73 7.19 -2.61 2.89
C VAL A 73 7.35 -1.76 1.65
N LEU A 74 6.24 -1.47 0.97
CA LEU A 74 6.18 -0.54 -0.15
C LEU A 74 5.07 0.46 0.13
N VAL A 75 5.38 1.73 -0.04
CA VAL A 75 4.44 2.84 0.14
C VAL A 75 4.36 3.60 -1.16
N VAL A 76 3.15 3.76 -1.70
CA VAL A 76 2.85 4.49 -2.94
C VAL A 76 2.02 5.72 -2.60
N ASP A 77 2.41 6.88 -3.11
CA ASP A 77 1.65 8.12 -2.95
C ASP A 77 0.31 8.03 -3.69
N LEU A 78 -0.78 8.32 -2.98
CA LEU A 78 -2.12 8.43 -3.53
C LEU A 78 -2.39 9.88 -3.97
N PRO A 79 -3.14 10.08 -5.07
CA PRO A 79 -3.56 11.41 -5.49
C PRO A 79 -4.77 11.95 -4.69
N PHE A 80 -5.18 11.23 -3.65
CA PHE A 80 -6.32 11.51 -2.78
C PHE A 80 -6.05 10.96 -1.38
N SER A 81 -6.87 11.34 -0.40
CA SER A 81 -6.81 10.76 0.95
C SER A 81 -8.08 9.96 1.24
N LEU A 82 -7.90 8.80 1.90
CA LEU A 82 -9.01 8.01 2.44
C LEU A 82 -8.85 7.85 3.95
N PRO A 83 -9.95 7.58 4.68
CA PRO A 83 -9.87 7.05 6.04
C PRO A 83 -9.11 5.72 6.06
N ASP A 84 -8.58 5.37 7.23
CA ASP A 84 -7.86 4.10 7.42
C ASP A 84 -8.74 2.91 6.99
N VAL A 85 -8.22 2.16 6.03
CA VAL A 85 -8.84 0.94 5.51
C VAL A 85 -7.75 -0.07 5.22
N PHE A 86 -8.03 -1.33 5.53
CA PHE A 86 -7.09 -2.43 5.42
C PHE A 86 -7.75 -3.54 4.63
N TRP A 87 -7.02 -4.20 3.74
CA TRP A 87 -7.55 -5.38 3.10
C TRP A 87 -6.45 -6.38 2.77
N THR A 88 -6.85 -7.64 2.80
CA THR A 88 -5.94 -8.74 2.55
C THR A 88 -6.69 -9.92 1.98
N ASN A 89 -6.02 -10.68 1.12
CA ASN A 89 -6.46 -12.02 0.73
C ASN A 89 -5.65 -13.13 1.41
N ALA A 90 -4.78 -12.76 2.36
CA ALA A 90 -4.04 -13.70 3.17
C ALA A 90 -4.96 -14.42 4.17
N SER A 91 -4.54 -15.60 4.62
CA SER A 91 -5.28 -16.40 5.60
C SER A 91 -5.36 -15.75 6.99
N ARG A 92 -4.50 -14.77 7.28
CA ARG A 92 -4.40 -14.08 8.57
C ARG A 92 -4.40 -12.58 8.38
N ASN A 93 -5.03 -11.88 9.32
CA ASN A 93 -4.94 -10.44 9.38
C ASN A 93 -3.56 -9.99 9.88
N ARG A 94 -3.11 -8.85 9.36
CA ARG A 94 -1.98 -8.10 9.90
C ARG A 94 -2.22 -7.77 11.37
N ALA A 95 -1.22 -8.03 12.21
CA ALA A 95 -1.26 -7.65 13.61
C ALA A 95 -1.50 -6.14 13.75
N GLY A 96 -2.36 -5.73 14.67
CA GLY A 96 -2.75 -4.32 14.87
C GLY A 96 -4.09 -3.93 14.28
N ILE A 97 -4.60 -4.63 13.26
CA ILE A 97 -5.91 -4.29 12.65
C ILE A 97 -7.05 -4.57 13.64
N GLU A 98 -7.01 -5.70 14.34
CA GLU A 98 -8.10 -6.12 15.24
C GLU A 98 -7.92 -5.63 16.69
N LEU A 99 -6.71 -5.18 17.07
CA LEU A 99 -6.36 -4.86 18.45
C LEU A 99 -7.10 -3.63 19.01
N GLY A 100 -7.78 -2.84 18.17
CA GLY A 100 -8.64 -1.71 18.56
C GLY A 100 -10.11 -2.07 18.82
N GLY A 101 -10.53 -3.32 18.62
CA GLY A 101 -11.87 -3.82 19.00
C GLY A 101 -13.09 -3.17 18.31
N ARG A 102 -12.89 -2.32 17.30
CA ARG A 102 -13.96 -1.51 16.67
C ARG A 102 -13.94 -1.46 15.14
N ILE A 103 -13.01 -2.15 14.50
CA ILE A 103 -12.94 -2.17 13.03
C ILE A 103 -13.85 -3.30 12.54
N GLY A 104 -14.91 -2.95 11.82
CA GLY A 104 -15.76 -3.92 11.13
C GLY A 104 -15.05 -4.43 9.88
N CYS A 105 -15.17 -5.72 9.60
CA CYS A 105 -14.60 -6.31 8.39
C CYS A 105 -15.71 -6.93 7.53
N LEU A 106 -15.70 -6.57 6.25
CA LEU A 106 -16.44 -7.28 5.21
C LEU A 106 -15.55 -8.39 4.66
N GLN A 107 -16.12 -9.58 4.50
CA GLN A 107 -15.40 -10.72 3.94
C GLN A 107 -16.25 -11.40 2.88
N HIS A 108 -15.64 -11.65 1.72
CA HIS A 108 -16.21 -12.50 0.68
C HIS A 108 -15.09 -13.28 0.01
N GLN A 109 -15.27 -14.61 -0.06
CA GLN A 109 -14.21 -15.55 -0.46
C GLN A 109 -12.94 -15.35 0.39
N SER A 110 -11.78 -15.24 -0.25
CA SER A 110 -10.49 -15.00 0.39
C SER A 110 -10.26 -13.54 0.76
N LEU A 111 -11.00 -12.59 0.18
CA LEU A 111 -10.77 -11.17 0.42
C LEU A 111 -11.51 -10.69 1.68
N ARG A 112 -10.77 -9.99 2.52
CA ARG A 112 -11.28 -9.28 3.68
C ARG A 112 -10.91 -7.81 3.61
N VAL A 113 -11.86 -6.93 3.87
CA VAL A 113 -11.67 -5.48 3.93
C VAL A 113 -12.20 -4.97 5.27
N CYS A 114 -11.37 -4.23 5.99
CA CYS A 114 -11.62 -3.76 7.35
C CYS A 114 -11.49 -2.24 7.41
N SER A 115 -12.50 -1.55 7.94
CA SER A 115 -12.45 -0.11 8.23
C SER A 115 -13.31 0.23 9.44
N ALA A 116 -13.06 1.37 10.06
CA ALA A 116 -13.88 1.88 11.17
C ALA A 116 -15.30 2.29 10.71
N ASP A 117 -15.46 2.62 9.41
CA ASP A 117 -16.75 2.92 8.80
C ASP A 117 -17.14 1.79 7.82
N GLU A 118 -18.26 1.12 8.09
CA GLU A 118 -18.78 0.03 7.25
C GLU A 118 -19.08 0.46 5.82
N LYS A 119 -19.50 1.72 5.60
CA LYS A 119 -19.75 2.24 4.25
C LYS A 119 -18.45 2.40 3.47
N VAL A 120 -17.40 2.87 4.12
CA VAL A 120 -16.05 2.95 3.53
C VAL A 120 -15.54 1.54 3.23
N ALA A 121 -15.67 0.60 4.17
CA ALA A 121 -15.30 -0.79 3.94
C ALA A 121 -16.02 -1.38 2.72
N LYS A 122 -17.33 -1.12 2.56
CA LYS A 122 -18.12 -1.60 1.42
C LYS A 122 -17.67 -0.99 0.09
N GLN A 123 -17.49 0.32 0.05
CA GLN A 123 -17.05 1.03 -1.16
C GLN A 123 -15.65 0.57 -1.60
N VAL A 124 -14.73 0.42 -0.64
CA VAL A 124 -13.39 -0.09 -0.92
C VAL A 124 -13.46 -1.55 -1.36
N PHE A 125 -14.26 -2.39 -0.71
CA PHE A 125 -14.45 -3.78 -1.11
C PHE A 125 -14.90 -3.90 -2.56
N GLU A 126 -15.94 -3.17 -2.95
CA GLU A 126 -16.46 -3.17 -4.32
C GLU A 126 -15.44 -2.67 -5.35
N ALA A 127 -14.58 -1.72 -4.96
CA ALA A 127 -13.54 -1.17 -5.83
C ALA A 127 -12.33 -2.09 -6.00
N VAL A 128 -11.86 -2.72 -4.93
CA VAL A 128 -10.54 -3.39 -4.93
C VAL A 128 -10.60 -4.89 -5.09
N ALA A 129 -11.80 -5.50 -5.08
CA ALA A 129 -11.90 -6.95 -5.07
C ALA A 129 -11.21 -7.62 -6.25
N ASP A 130 -11.64 -7.29 -7.47
CA ASP A 130 -11.06 -7.83 -8.70
C ASP A 130 -9.57 -7.49 -8.86
N PRO A 131 -9.13 -6.20 -8.79
CA PRO A 131 -7.72 -5.88 -9.00
C PRO A 131 -6.79 -6.45 -7.92
N THR A 132 -7.29 -6.71 -6.70
CA THR A 132 -6.50 -7.40 -5.66
C THR A 132 -6.32 -8.88 -5.99
N MET A 133 -7.35 -9.54 -6.52
CA MET A 133 -7.24 -10.95 -6.94
C MET A 133 -6.33 -11.10 -8.16
N ASP A 134 -6.47 -10.21 -9.16
CA ASP A 134 -5.60 -10.19 -10.34
C ASP A 134 -4.13 -10.03 -9.93
N LEU A 135 -3.83 -9.06 -9.06
CA LEU A 135 -2.48 -8.84 -8.54
C LEU A 135 -1.93 -10.10 -7.83
N ALA A 136 -2.75 -10.72 -6.98
CA ALA A 136 -2.34 -11.93 -6.27
C ALA A 136 -2.04 -13.11 -7.22
N MET A 137 -2.80 -13.23 -8.31
CA MET A 137 -2.56 -14.24 -9.35
C MET A 137 -1.27 -13.95 -10.13
N GLU A 138 -1.05 -12.71 -10.52
CA GLU A 138 0.14 -12.30 -11.28
C GLU A 138 1.44 -12.51 -10.48
N THR A 139 1.42 -12.17 -9.18
CA THR A 139 2.59 -12.33 -8.30
C THR A 139 2.63 -13.64 -7.53
N HIS A 140 1.68 -14.54 -7.76
CA HIS A 140 1.60 -15.87 -7.14
C HIS A 140 1.71 -15.83 -5.60
N GLY A 141 1.09 -14.82 -4.97
CA GLY A 141 1.28 -14.54 -3.55
C GLY A 141 0.13 -13.75 -2.94
N PRO A 142 0.00 -13.76 -1.61
CA PRO A 142 -1.00 -12.94 -0.93
C PRO A 142 -0.68 -11.45 -1.10
N VAL A 143 -1.74 -10.66 -1.09
CA VAL A 143 -1.71 -9.20 -1.14
C VAL A 143 -2.28 -8.70 0.18
N ASP A 144 -1.51 -7.92 0.91
CA ASP A 144 -1.90 -7.30 2.18
C ASP A 144 -1.62 -5.79 2.10
N LEU A 145 -2.71 -5.02 2.01
CA LEU A 145 -2.71 -3.60 1.71
C LEU A 145 -3.43 -2.81 2.80
N SER A 146 -3.05 -1.55 2.91
CA SER A 146 -3.76 -0.57 3.73
C SER A 146 -3.64 0.81 3.12
N VAL A 147 -4.65 1.65 3.33
CA VAL A 147 -4.52 3.09 3.13
C VAL A 147 -4.28 3.76 4.47
N ASP A 148 -3.23 4.58 4.50
CA ASP A 148 -2.92 5.50 5.58
C ASP A 148 -2.92 6.91 5.00
N ARG A 149 -4.04 7.63 5.21
CA ARG A 149 -4.28 8.95 4.61
C ARG A 149 -4.08 8.95 3.09
N ASP A 150 -2.99 9.55 2.63
CA ASP A 150 -2.59 9.72 1.23
C ASP A 150 -1.53 8.69 0.77
N HIS A 151 -1.41 7.57 1.49
CA HIS A 151 -0.48 6.51 1.15
C HIS A 151 -1.18 5.15 1.01
N LEU A 152 -0.88 4.44 -0.07
CA LEU A 152 -1.16 3.01 -0.20
C LEU A 152 0.06 2.23 0.30
N VAL A 153 -0.12 1.42 1.32
CA VAL A 153 0.93 0.65 1.98
C VAL A 153 0.72 -0.83 1.72
N ALA A 154 1.71 -1.47 1.10
CA ALA A 154 1.81 -2.91 0.94
C ALA A 154 2.86 -3.49 1.89
N ILE A 155 2.54 -4.63 2.50
CA ILE A 155 3.50 -5.42 3.29
C ILE A 155 3.78 -6.76 2.62
N ASP A 156 4.89 -7.39 3.01
CA ASP A 156 5.37 -8.65 2.45
C ASP A 156 5.49 -8.61 0.92
N VAL A 157 5.95 -7.46 0.43
CA VAL A 157 6.14 -7.13 -0.99
C VAL A 157 7.02 -8.18 -1.67
N PRO A 158 6.68 -8.61 -2.89
CA PRO A 158 7.43 -9.63 -3.61
C PRO A 158 8.89 -9.25 -3.87
N PRO A 159 9.73 -10.25 -4.22
CA PRO A 159 11.13 -10.03 -4.58
C PRO A 159 11.30 -9.07 -5.77
N SER A 160 12.51 -8.54 -5.93
CA SER A 160 12.80 -7.41 -6.83
C SER A 160 12.57 -7.69 -8.32
N ASP A 161 12.58 -8.95 -8.72
CA ASP A 161 12.30 -9.45 -10.07
C ASP A 161 10.81 -9.31 -10.44
N GLN A 162 9.90 -9.47 -9.48
CA GLN A 162 8.45 -9.32 -9.65
C GLN A 162 7.93 -7.92 -9.29
N LEU A 163 8.82 -7.04 -8.83
CA LEU A 163 8.45 -5.68 -8.42
C LEU A 163 7.81 -4.86 -9.55
N PRO A 164 8.26 -4.91 -10.83
CA PRO A 164 7.61 -4.16 -11.91
C PRO A 164 6.14 -4.51 -12.10
N GLU A 165 5.80 -5.80 -12.12
CA GLU A 165 4.44 -6.32 -12.24
C GLU A 165 3.62 -5.93 -11.02
N PHE A 166 4.19 -6.07 -9.82
CA PHE A 166 3.53 -5.67 -8.59
C PHE A 166 3.18 -4.18 -8.58
N LEU A 167 4.09 -3.30 -9.00
CA LEU A 167 3.84 -1.86 -9.10
C LEU A 167 2.74 -1.53 -10.12
N ALA A 168 2.69 -2.23 -11.25
CA ALA A 168 1.61 -2.08 -12.23
C ALA A 168 0.24 -2.55 -11.69
N GLY A 169 0.24 -3.61 -10.88
CA GLY A 169 -0.93 -4.05 -10.12
C GLY A 169 -1.41 -3.01 -9.12
N LEU A 170 -0.49 -2.40 -8.36
CA LEU A 170 -0.83 -1.32 -7.45
C LEU A 170 -1.39 -0.10 -8.18
N ASP A 171 -0.86 0.26 -9.35
CA ASP A 171 -1.43 1.35 -10.15
C ASP A 171 -2.91 1.09 -10.49
N ARG A 172 -3.27 -0.14 -10.90
CA ARG A 172 -4.68 -0.54 -11.14
C ARG A 172 -5.54 -0.45 -9.88
N ILE A 173 -5.01 -0.85 -8.73
CA ILE A 173 -5.71 -0.73 -7.44
C ILE A 173 -5.95 0.75 -7.10
N VAL A 174 -4.95 1.62 -7.27
CA VAL A 174 -5.08 3.07 -7.01
C VAL A 174 -6.13 3.69 -7.94
N ASP A 175 -6.13 3.32 -9.22
CA ASP A 175 -7.10 3.81 -10.19
C ASP A 175 -8.53 3.33 -9.83
N ALA A 176 -8.68 2.09 -9.37
CA ALA A 176 -9.95 1.54 -8.91
C ALA A 176 -10.45 2.18 -7.60
N LEU A 177 -9.55 2.64 -6.73
CA LEU A 177 -9.89 3.36 -5.50
C LEU A 177 -10.36 4.79 -5.74
N SER A 178 -9.94 5.43 -6.83
CA SER A 178 -10.26 6.84 -7.10
C SER A 178 -11.76 7.18 -7.07
N PRO A 179 -12.67 6.36 -7.65
CA PRO A 179 -14.12 6.57 -7.56
C PRO A 179 -14.70 6.31 -6.16
N ALA A 180 -14.02 5.50 -5.33
CA ALA A 180 -14.45 5.18 -3.96
C ALA A 180 -14.15 6.30 -2.96
N VAL A 181 -13.38 7.33 -3.37
CA VAL A 181 -13.11 8.51 -2.55
C VAL A 181 -14.41 9.27 -2.27
N PRO A 182 -14.82 9.41 -1.00
CA PRO A 182 -15.96 10.24 -0.66
C PRO A 182 -15.74 11.66 -1.22
N ARG A 183 -16.69 12.17 -2.03
CA ARG A 183 -16.56 13.49 -2.71
C ARG A 183 -16.26 14.68 -1.78
N ARG A 184 -16.45 14.52 -0.45
CA ARG A 184 -16.10 15.52 0.58
C ARG A 184 -14.64 15.48 1.05
N LEU A 185 -13.83 14.53 0.58
CA LEU A 185 -12.41 14.35 0.92
C LEU A 185 -11.44 14.69 -0.22
N ASN A 186 -11.94 15.30 -1.32
CA ASN A 186 -11.08 16.01 -2.26
C ASN A 186 -10.53 17.26 -1.56
N LEU A 187 -9.47 17.10 -0.75
CA LEU A 187 -8.67 18.23 -0.35
C LEU A 187 -7.98 18.80 -1.61
N PRO A 188 -7.97 20.13 -1.79
CA PRO A 188 -7.22 20.73 -2.88
C PRO A 188 -5.74 20.34 -2.75
N PRO A 189 -5.01 20.21 -3.87
CA PRO A 189 -3.56 20.03 -3.81
C PRO A 189 -2.95 21.18 -3.00
N ARG A 190 -2.11 20.85 -2.03
CA ARG A 190 -1.26 21.85 -1.35
C ARG A 190 -0.18 22.35 -2.30
#